data_AF-A0A9Q5FPU6-F1
#
_entry.id   AF-A0A9Q5FPU6-F1
#
_cell.length_a   1.000
_cell.length_b   1.000
_cell.length_c   1.000
_cell.angle_alpha   90.00
_cell.angle_beta   90.00
_cell.angle_gamma   90.00
#
_symmetry.space_group_name_H-M   'P 1'
#
loop_
_entity.id
_entity.type
_entity.pdbx_description
1 polymer ?
#
loop_
_entity_poly.entity_id
_entity_poly.type
_entity_poly.pdbx_seq_one_letter_code
_entity_poly.pdbx_strand_id
1 'polypeptide(L)'
;MSLLLEPYTLRQLTLLNRIAVSPMCQYSSVDGLANDWHLVHLGSRAVGGAGLIFTEATAVTPEGRITAQDLGLWNDEQIEPLQRITRFIRAQGAVAGIQLAHAGRKASTHRPWLGKHGSVKVEEGGWVPVGPSPIAFDPQHTPPAQLDESQIKDVVQAFVAAARRALEAGFSVVEVHAAHGYLLHQFLSPLSNQRRDQYGGSFENRIRLVLEVTEAVRGVWPQELPLFVRVSATDWVEDGWNPDETVELARRLKALGVDLIDVSSGGTAANAEIPVGPGYQTRFAERVRKEACIATGTVGMITEPAQAEHILRTGQANLILLARELLRDPYWPLHADDDLGGKKATWPAQYQRATHRDQPIHESDLRD
;
A
#
# COMPACT_ATOMS: atom_id res chain seq x y z
N MET A 1 8.06 9.23 -26.81
CA MET A 1 6.80 9.18 -26.04
C MET A 1 7.13 8.72 -24.63
N SER A 2 6.62 9.40 -23.60
CA SER A 2 6.81 9.01 -22.19
C SER A 2 5.98 7.78 -21.86
N LEU A 3 6.60 6.75 -21.27
CA LEU A 3 5.92 5.58 -20.72
C LEU A 3 5.17 5.91 -19.43
N LEU A 4 5.70 6.82 -18.62
CA LEU A 4 5.11 7.25 -17.35
C LEU A 4 3.66 7.73 -17.54
N LEU A 5 3.42 8.43 -18.64
CA LEU A 5 2.14 9.05 -18.98
C LEU A 5 1.29 8.20 -19.94
N GLU A 6 1.69 6.95 -20.21
CA GLU A 6 0.89 6.03 -21.03
C GLU A 6 -0.06 5.21 -20.16
N PRO A 7 -1.26 4.90 -20.68
CA PRO A 7 -2.18 4.01 -20.00
C PRO A 7 -1.54 2.67 -19.66
N TYR A 8 -1.96 2.09 -18.55
CA TYR A 8 -1.51 0.78 -18.12
C TYR A 8 -2.69 -0.08 -17.70
N THR A 9 -2.88 -1.18 -18.43
CA THR A 9 -3.96 -2.12 -18.18
C THR A 9 -3.49 -3.29 -17.32
N LEU A 10 -4.25 -3.56 -16.27
CA LEU A 10 -4.15 -4.75 -15.42
C LEU A 10 -5.53 -5.38 -15.36
N ARG A 11 -5.65 -6.64 -15.80
CA ARG A 11 -6.95 -7.30 -15.99
C ARG A 11 -7.88 -6.45 -16.88
N GLN A 12 -9.10 -6.14 -16.43
CA GLN A 12 -10.04 -5.28 -17.16
C GLN A 12 -9.92 -3.79 -16.78
N LEU A 13 -9.04 -3.46 -15.84
CA LEU A 13 -8.86 -2.09 -15.36
C LEU A 13 -7.73 -1.40 -16.12
N THR A 14 -8.03 -0.24 -16.72
CA THR A 14 -7.01 0.60 -17.36
C THR A 14 -6.77 1.86 -16.53
N LEU A 15 -5.53 2.02 -16.06
CA LEU A 15 -5.05 3.26 -15.45
C LEU A 15 -4.75 4.27 -16.55
N LEU A 16 -5.05 5.54 -16.31
CA LEU A 16 -4.78 6.62 -17.29
C LEU A 16 -3.28 6.88 -17.50
N ASN A 17 -2.45 6.54 -16.51
CA ASN A 17 -0.99 6.61 -16.56
C ASN A 17 -0.36 5.61 -15.56
N ARG A 18 0.97 5.56 -15.49
CA ARG A 18 1.74 4.66 -14.61
C ARG A 18 2.14 5.30 -13.29
N ILE A 19 1.45 6.36 -12.87
CA ILE A 19 1.70 7.08 -11.62
C ILE A 19 0.63 6.66 -10.61
N ALA A 20 1.08 6.13 -9.48
CA ALA A 20 0.22 5.71 -8.39
C ALA A 20 0.55 6.48 -7.11
N VAL A 21 -0.48 6.89 -6.37
CA VAL A 21 -0.35 7.39 -5.00
C VAL A 21 -0.12 6.18 -4.09
N SER A 22 1.02 6.13 -3.43
CA SER A 22 1.32 5.07 -2.44
C SER A 22 0.43 5.23 -1.20
N PRO A 23 0.04 4.13 -0.51
CA PRO A 23 -0.71 4.24 0.74
C PRO A 23 0.12 4.99 1.80
N MET A 24 -0.44 6.08 2.32
CA MET A 24 0.21 6.97 3.29
C MET A 24 -0.73 7.23 4.47
N CYS A 25 -0.43 6.67 5.64
CA CYS A 25 -1.25 6.86 6.83
C CYS A 25 -1.42 8.34 7.16
N GLN A 26 -2.66 8.77 7.36
CA GLN A 26 -3.02 10.14 7.71
C GLN A 26 -3.26 10.31 9.21
N TYR A 27 -3.52 9.21 9.94
CA TYR A 27 -3.76 9.22 11.39
C TYR A 27 -4.83 10.25 11.79
N SER A 28 -5.89 10.34 10.98
CA SER A 28 -6.91 11.37 11.03
C SER A 28 -8.33 10.82 11.20
N SER A 29 -8.47 9.51 11.38
CA SER A 29 -9.77 8.87 11.62
C SER A 29 -10.21 8.99 13.07
N VAL A 30 -11.51 8.91 13.29
CA VAL A 30 -12.13 8.70 14.61
C VAL A 30 -12.86 7.38 14.54
N ASP A 31 -12.52 6.43 15.42
CA ASP A 31 -13.07 5.07 15.43
C ASP A 31 -13.00 4.35 14.06
N GLY A 32 -11.94 4.63 13.31
CA GLY A 32 -11.70 4.05 11.98
C GLY A 32 -12.55 4.64 10.86
N LEU A 33 -13.39 5.64 11.12
CA LEU A 33 -14.20 6.30 10.09
C LEU A 33 -13.38 7.31 9.30
N ALA A 34 -13.47 7.23 7.97
CA ALA A 34 -13.01 8.29 7.08
C ALA A 34 -13.85 9.56 7.29
N ASN A 35 -13.28 10.71 6.92
CA ASN A 35 -13.88 12.03 7.11
C ASN A 35 -13.39 13.02 6.05
N ASP A 36 -13.72 14.30 6.21
CA ASP A 36 -13.38 15.33 5.24
C ASP A 36 -11.87 15.50 5.02
N TRP A 37 -11.01 15.18 6.00
CA TRP A 37 -9.56 15.16 5.78
C TRP A 37 -9.21 14.16 4.68
N HIS A 38 -9.75 12.94 4.75
CA HIS A 38 -9.48 11.88 3.79
C HIS A 38 -10.06 12.23 2.41
N LEU A 39 -11.25 12.83 2.37
CA LEU A 39 -11.86 13.30 1.11
C LEU A 39 -11.01 14.36 0.42
N VAL A 40 -10.60 15.40 1.14
CA VAL A 40 -9.76 16.47 0.57
C VAL A 40 -8.39 15.90 0.22
N HIS A 41 -7.80 15.08 1.08
CA HIS A 41 -6.50 14.47 0.86
C HIS A 41 -6.47 13.63 -0.42
N LEU A 42 -7.33 12.62 -0.54
CA LEU A 42 -7.34 11.71 -1.69
C LEU A 42 -7.89 12.41 -2.93
N GLY A 43 -8.90 13.27 -2.76
CA GLY A 43 -9.48 14.08 -3.83
C GLY A 43 -8.47 14.97 -4.53
N SER A 44 -7.58 15.65 -3.79
CA SER A 44 -6.55 16.50 -4.40
C SER A 44 -5.58 15.72 -5.29
N ARG A 45 -5.24 14.46 -4.97
CA ARG A 45 -4.37 13.62 -5.82
C ARG A 45 -5.12 13.07 -7.04
N ALA A 46 -6.44 12.89 -6.92
CA ALA A 46 -7.30 12.53 -8.05
C ALA A 46 -7.40 13.66 -9.06
N VAL A 47 -7.65 14.87 -8.57
CA VAL A 47 -7.61 16.09 -9.38
C VAL A 47 -6.22 16.33 -9.98
N GLY A 48 -5.16 15.99 -9.23
CA GLY A 48 -3.77 16.06 -9.67
C GLY A 48 -3.36 15.04 -10.73
N GLY A 49 -4.25 14.17 -11.20
CA GLY A 49 -4.01 13.34 -12.39
C GLY A 49 -3.24 12.04 -12.16
N ALA A 50 -3.15 11.53 -10.93
CA ALA A 50 -2.61 10.19 -10.69
C ALA A 50 -3.56 9.11 -11.27
N GLY A 51 -3.01 8.05 -11.89
CA GLY A 51 -3.80 6.98 -12.49
C GLY A 51 -4.43 6.02 -11.47
N LEU A 52 -3.74 5.78 -10.35
CA LEU A 52 -4.20 4.94 -9.25
C LEU A 52 -3.94 5.64 -7.92
N ILE A 53 -4.91 5.58 -7.02
CA ILE A 53 -4.83 6.22 -5.70
C ILE A 53 -5.09 5.19 -4.64
N PHE A 54 -4.05 4.77 -3.93
CA PHE A 54 -4.24 3.95 -2.74
C PHE A 54 -4.68 4.81 -1.55
N THR A 55 -5.82 4.43 -0.99
CA THR A 55 -6.18 4.77 0.39
C THR A 55 -5.16 4.12 1.33
N GLU A 56 -4.88 4.79 2.44
CA GLU A 56 -3.87 4.38 3.42
C GLU A 56 -4.08 2.98 3.99
N ALA A 57 -3.09 2.47 4.74
CA ALA A 57 -3.19 1.22 5.47
C ALA A 57 -4.48 1.21 6.33
N THR A 58 -5.45 0.42 5.91
CA THR A 58 -6.80 0.39 6.49
C THR A 58 -6.93 -0.87 7.32
N ALA A 59 -7.14 -0.69 8.62
CA ALA A 59 -7.13 -1.80 9.57
C ALA A 59 -8.33 -2.72 9.37
N VAL A 60 -8.06 -4.03 9.30
CA VAL A 60 -9.10 -5.06 9.15
C VAL A 60 -9.77 -5.45 10.47
N THR A 61 -9.17 -5.08 11.60
CA THR A 61 -9.73 -5.18 12.95
C THR A 61 -9.35 -3.93 13.77
N PRO A 62 -10.09 -3.59 14.85
CA PRO A 62 -9.77 -2.46 15.70
C PRO A 62 -8.37 -2.53 16.31
N GLU A 63 -7.94 -3.69 16.78
CA GLU A 63 -6.61 -3.93 17.37
C GLU A 63 -5.50 -4.02 16.32
N GLY A 64 -5.85 -4.17 15.04
CA GLY A 64 -4.94 -4.14 13.90
C GLY A 64 -4.48 -2.75 13.48
N ARG A 65 -4.97 -1.68 14.11
CA ARG A 65 -4.54 -0.30 13.83
C ARG A 65 -3.10 -0.03 14.29
N ILE A 66 -2.36 0.83 13.59
CA ILE A 66 -1.06 1.34 14.04
C ILE A 66 -1.27 2.32 15.20
N THR A 67 -2.17 3.29 15.02
CA THR A 67 -2.58 4.26 16.05
C THR A 67 -4.09 4.23 16.24
N ALA A 68 -4.60 4.78 17.33
CA ALA A 68 -6.04 4.89 17.54
C ALA A 68 -6.77 5.73 16.47
N GLN A 69 -6.04 6.55 15.70
CA GLN A 69 -6.58 7.42 14.65
C GLN A 69 -6.41 6.85 13.23
N ASP A 70 -6.05 5.57 13.12
CA ASP A 70 -5.97 4.90 11.82
C ASP A 70 -7.36 4.64 11.24
N LEU A 71 -7.41 4.65 9.92
CA LEU A 71 -8.58 4.26 9.14
C LEU A 71 -8.89 2.76 9.32
N GLY A 72 -10.17 2.42 9.31
CA GLY A 72 -10.67 1.07 9.52
C GLY A 72 -11.61 0.59 8.42
N LEU A 73 -11.72 -0.73 8.29
CA LEU A 73 -12.76 -1.39 7.47
C LEU A 73 -13.21 -2.73 8.06
N TRP A 74 -13.37 -2.75 9.39
CA TRP A 74 -13.80 -3.92 10.17
C TRP A 74 -15.32 -3.99 10.37
N ASN A 75 -16.06 -2.89 10.15
CA ASN A 75 -17.53 -2.86 10.25
C ASN A 75 -18.18 -2.08 9.08
N ASP A 76 -19.50 -2.17 8.97
CA ASP A 76 -20.25 -1.64 7.81
C ASP A 76 -20.42 -0.12 7.87
N GLU A 77 -20.33 0.49 9.05
CA GLU A 77 -20.38 1.96 9.23
C GLU A 77 -19.23 2.66 8.49
N GLN A 78 -18.11 1.96 8.28
CA GLN A 78 -16.93 2.47 7.58
C GLN A 78 -17.08 2.49 6.05
N ILE A 79 -18.12 1.86 5.49
CA ILE A 79 -18.33 1.77 4.05
C ILE A 79 -18.74 3.11 3.45
N GLU A 80 -19.77 3.77 3.99
CA GLU A 80 -20.34 4.98 3.37
C GLU A 80 -19.33 6.12 3.24
N PRO A 81 -18.54 6.46 4.29
CA PRO A 81 -17.57 7.54 4.19
C PRO A 81 -16.49 7.26 3.13
N LEU A 82 -16.07 6.00 2.98
CA LEU A 82 -15.13 5.59 1.93
C LEU A 82 -15.79 5.63 0.54
N GLN A 83 -17.06 5.23 0.44
CA GLN A 83 -17.81 5.26 -0.80
C GLN A 83 -17.97 6.69 -1.35
N ARG A 84 -18.14 7.69 -0.48
CA ARG A 84 -18.10 9.11 -0.87
C ARG A 84 -16.78 9.49 -1.53
N ILE A 85 -15.67 8.98 -1.01
CA ILE A 85 -14.32 9.27 -1.51
C ILE A 85 -14.06 8.54 -2.84
N THR A 86 -14.38 7.25 -2.94
CA THR A 86 -14.18 6.48 -4.18
C THR A 86 -15.01 7.03 -5.34
N ARG A 87 -16.25 7.49 -5.10
CA ARG A 87 -17.06 8.20 -6.08
C ARG A 87 -16.36 9.45 -6.59
N PHE A 88 -15.80 10.26 -5.71
CA PHE A 88 -15.07 11.47 -6.10
C PHE A 88 -13.81 11.14 -6.90
N ILE A 89 -12.99 10.19 -6.45
CA ILE A 89 -11.78 9.75 -7.18
C ILE A 89 -12.13 9.32 -8.60
N ARG A 90 -13.19 8.51 -8.76
CA ARG A 90 -13.65 8.04 -10.07
C ARG A 90 -14.17 9.16 -10.96
N ALA A 91 -14.88 10.14 -10.40
CA ALA A 91 -15.32 11.32 -11.14
C ALA A 91 -14.14 12.15 -11.68
N GLN A 92 -12.97 12.05 -11.07
CA GLN A 92 -11.73 12.67 -11.58
C GLN A 92 -10.98 11.80 -12.59
N GLY A 93 -11.51 10.63 -12.97
CA GLY A 93 -10.90 9.71 -13.95
C GLY A 93 -9.80 8.81 -13.38
N ALA A 94 -9.49 8.92 -12.08
CA ALA A 94 -8.52 8.09 -11.41
C ALA A 94 -9.16 6.79 -10.87
N VAL A 95 -8.34 5.76 -10.65
CA VAL A 95 -8.79 4.54 -9.99
C VAL A 95 -8.57 4.62 -8.48
N ALA A 96 -9.61 4.25 -7.71
CA ALA A 96 -9.50 4.09 -6.27
C ALA A 96 -8.99 2.69 -5.90
N GLY A 97 -7.86 2.64 -5.21
CA GLY A 97 -7.32 1.45 -4.55
C GLY A 97 -7.35 1.58 -3.02
N ILE A 98 -7.23 0.45 -2.32
CA ILE A 98 -7.14 0.42 -0.85
C ILE A 98 -6.09 -0.60 -0.41
N GLN A 99 -5.31 -0.25 0.60
CA GLN A 99 -4.40 -1.18 1.26
C GLN A 99 -5.05 -1.73 2.54
N LEU A 100 -5.30 -3.04 2.60
CA LEU A 100 -5.80 -3.72 3.80
C LEU A 100 -4.62 -4.14 4.69
N ALA A 101 -4.71 -3.83 5.98
CA ALA A 101 -3.58 -3.95 6.89
C ALA A 101 -3.97 -4.46 8.27
N HIS A 102 -2.96 -5.01 8.96
CA HIS A 102 -2.99 -5.30 10.39
C HIS A 102 -1.58 -5.05 10.96
N ALA A 103 -1.43 -4.13 11.91
CA ALA A 103 -0.15 -3.64 12.38
C ALA A 103 0.63 -4.65 13.26
N GLY A 104 -0.05 -5.64 13.83
CA GLY A 104 0.57 -6.69 14.63
C GLY A 104 1.34 -6.10 15.81
N ARG A 105 2.59 -6.52 16.05
CA ARG A 105 3.42 -6.01 17.16
C ARG A 105 3.72 -4.50 17.14
N LYS A 106 3.42 -3.81 16.04
CA LYS A 106 3.58 -2.35 15.88
C LYS A 106 2.24 -1.61 15.99
N ALA A 107 1.20 -2.29 16.47
CA ALA A 107 -0.08 -1.67 16.82
C ALA A 107 0.01 -0.88 18.13
N SER A 108 -1.04 -0.12 18.43
CA SER A 108 -1.17 0.66 19.67
C SER A 108 -0.01 1.62 19.89
N THR A 109 0.31 2.46 18.90
CA THR A 109 1.41 3.44 18.98
C THR A 109 0.90 4.88 18.91
N HIS A 110 1.77 5.82 19.26
CA HIS A 110 1.48 7.25 19.19
C HIS A 110 1.54 7.77 17.75
N ARG A 111 0.78 8.85 17.47
CA ARG A 111 0.88 9.57 16.20
C ARG A 111 2.29 10.13 15.99
N PRO A 112 2.85 10.06 14.77
CA PRO A 112 4.26 10.39 14.53
C PRO A 112 4.69 11.80 14.94
N TRP A 113 3.80 12.79 14.90
CA TRP A 113 4.13 14.19 15.21
C TRP A 113 4.02 14.56 16.70
N LEU A 114 3.63 13.63 17.58
CA LEU A 114 3.54 13.90 19.02
C LEU A 114 4.90 13.80 19.75
N GLY A 115 5.97 13.45 19.04
CA GLY A 115 7.31 13.29 19.63
C GLY A 115 7.41 12.17 20.67
N LYS A 116 6.42 11.25 20.69
CA LYS A 116 6.41 10.06 21.53
C LYS A 116 6.82 8.85 20.70
N HIS A 117 7.52 7.92 21.32
CA HIS A 117 7.98 6.68 20.71
C HIS A 117 7.44 5.48 21.49
N GLY A 118 7.23 4.35 20.81
CA GLY A 118 6.73 3.14 21.44
C GLY A 118 5.21 3.04 21.51
N SER A 119 4.76 2.06 22.31
CA SER A 119 3.35 1.73 22.45
C SER A 119 2.64 2.66 23.45
N VAL A 120 1.40 3.04 23.14
CA VAL A 120 0.47 3.64 24.09
C VAL A 120 0.12 2.59 25.13
N LYS A 121 0.25 2.95 26.41
CA LYS A 121 -0.08 2.03 27.51
C LYS A 121 -1.59 1.80 27.59
N VAL A 122 -2.01 0.65 28.11
CA VAL A 122 -3.44 0.28 28.22
C VAL A 122 -4.22 1.28 29.07
N GLU A 123 -3.62 1.74 30.18
CA GLU A 123 -4.19 2.76 31.05
C GLU A 123 -4.35 4.15 30.39
N GLU A 124 -3.65 4.40 29.27
CA GLU A 124 -3.73 5.62 28.48
C GLU A 124 -4.62 5.45 27.23
N GLY A 125 -5.38 4.35 27.14
CA GLY A 125 -6.25 4.04 26.00
C GLY A 125 -5.59 3.23 24.88
N GLY A 126 -4.38 2.71 25.12
CA GLY A 126 -3.76 1.70 24.26
C GLY A 126 -4.37 0.30 24.43
N TRP A 127 -3.85 -0.66 23.68
CA TRP A 127 -4.23 -2.07 23.75
C TRP A 127 -2.99 -2.97 23.63
N VAL A 128 -3.13 -4.24 24.02
CA VAL A 128 -2.05 -5.22 23.86
C VAL A 128 -1.98 -5.63 22.37
N PRO A 129 -0.86 -5.40 21.68
CA PRO A 129 -0.70 -5.84 20.29
C PRO A 129 -0.69 -7.36 20.18
N VAL A 130 -0.91 -7.89 18.98
CA VAL A 130 -0.79 -9.33 18.68
C VAL A 130 0.31 -9.59 17.66
N GLY A 131 0.87 -10.80 17.63
CA GLY A 131 1.95 -11.14 16.70
C GLY A 131 2.25 -12.63 16.65
N PRO A 132 3.22 -13.06 15.81
CA PRO A 132 3.60 -14.46 15.70
C PRO A 132 4.31 -14.98 16.96
N SER A 133 5.02 -14.13 17.70
CA SER A 133 5.78 -14.49 18.90
C SER A 133 5.84 -13.31 19.87
N PRO A 134 6.03 -13.53 21.18
CA PRO A 134 6.01 -12.48 22.21
C PRO A 134 7.31 -11.65 22.23
N ILE A 135 7.65 -11.04 21.09
CA ILE A 135 8.88 -10.29 20.86
C ILE A 135 8.50 -8.87 20.45
N ALA A 136 8.77 -7.90 21.32
CA ALA A 136 8.57 -6.48 21.04
C ALA A 136 9.39 -6.02 19.82
N PHE A 137 8.95 -4.97 19.14
CA PHE A 137 9.70 -4.37 18.03
C PHE A 137 11.01 -3.72 18.53
N ASP A 138 10.95 -3.00 19.64
CA ASP A 138 12.08 -2.43 20.36
C ASP A 138 11.75 -2.31 21.87
N PRO A 139 12.68 -1.88 22.74
CA PRO A 139 12.45 -1.80 24.18
C PRO A 139 11.33 -0.87 24.65
N GLN A 140 10.84 0.04 23.81
CA GLN A 140 9.75 0.98 24.12
C GLN A 140 8.38 0.48 23.62
N HIS A 141 8.33 -0.66 22.91
CA HIS A 141 7.09 -1.27 22.46
C HIS A 141 6.62 -2.37 23.41
N THR A 142 5.30 -2.47 23.57
CA THR A 142 4.69 -3.56 24.33
C THR A 142 4.92 -4.89 23.59
N PRO A 143 5.47 -5.93 24.26
CA PRO A 143 5.55 -7.26 23.67
C PRO A 143 4.14 -7.75 23.25
N PRO A 144 3.96 -8.25 22.02
CA PRO A 144 2.66 -8.69 21.57
C PRO A 144 2.22 -10.00 22.25
N ALA A 145 0.92 -10.22 22.37
CA ALA A 145 0.38 -11.53 22.62
C ALA A 145 0.61 -12.43 21.38
N GLN A 146 1.07 -13.66 21.60
CA GLN A 146 1.22 -14.63 20.52
C GLN A 146 -0.15 -15.12 20.06
N LEU A 147 -0.44 -14.99 18.76
CA LEU A 147 -1.66 -15.52 18.17
C LEU A 147 -1.68 -17.06 18.25
N ASP A 148 -2.79 -17.64 18.65
CA ASP A 148 -3.06 -19.07 18.47
C ASP A 148 -3.61 -19.38 17.06
N GLU A 149 -3.79 -20.65 16.73
CA GLU A 149 -4.29 -21.07 15.41
C GLU A 149 -5.69 -20.54 15.10
N SER A 150 -6.58 -20.45 16.10
CA SER A 150 -7.93 -19.92 15.91
C SER A 150 -7.90 -18.43 15.61
N GLN A 151 -7.08 -17.68 16.35
CA GLN A 151 -6.91 -16.25 16.13
C GLN A 151 -6.23 -15.95 14.78
N ILE A 152 -5.33 -16.82 14.31
CA ILE A 152 -4.78 -16.72 12.94
C ILE A 152 -5.89 -16.87 11.89
N LYS A 153 -6.82 -17.82 12.08
CA LYS A 153 -7.99 -17.97 11.19
C LYS A 153 -8.90 -16.74 11.23
N ASP A 154 -9.09 -16.14 12.41
CA ASP A 154 -9.87 -14.91 12.55
C ASP A 154 -9.23 -13.74 11.81
N VAL A 155 -7.89 -13.61 11.83
CA VAL A 155 -7.17 -12.63 11.01
C VAL A 155 -7.47 -12.85 9.52
N VAL A 156 -7.41 -14.09 9.02
CA VAL A 156 -7.76 -14.39 7.62
C VAL A 156 -9.18 -13.94 7.30
N GLN A 157 -10.16 -14.25 8.17
CA GLN A 157 -11.54 -13.83 7.97
C GLN A 157 -11.73 -12.32 8.04
N ALA A 158 -10.97 -11.61 8.87
CA ALA A 158 -11.01 -10.15 8.94
C ALA A 158 -10.56 -9.51 7.62
N PHE A 159 -9.49 -10.02 6.99
CA PHE A 159 -9.07 -9.59 5.66
C PHE A 159 -10.14 -9.86 4.59
N VAL A 160 -10.79 -11.03 4.65
CA VAL A 160 -11.90 -11.37 3.75
C VAL A 160 -13.07 -10.39 3.90
N ALA A 161 -13.48 -10.12 5.14
CA ALA A 161 -14.58 -9.21 5.44
C ALA A 161 -14.26 -7.78 4.96
N ALA A 162 -13.05 -7.30 5.24
CA ALA A 162 -12.60 -5.98 4.78
C ALA A 162 -12.51 -5.89 3.25
N ALA A 163 -12.10 -6.96 2.55
CA ALA A 163 -12.07 -7.00 1.09
C ALA A 163 -13.48 -6.90 0.48
N ARG A 164 -14.48 -7.58 1.08
CA ARG A 164 -15.89 -7.45 0.65
C ARG A 164 -16.41 -6.04 0.84
N ARG A 165 -16.13 -5.43 1.99
CA ARG A 165 -16.50 -4.03 2.28
C ARG A 165 -15.79 -3.04 1.36
N ALA A 166 -14.54 -3.31 1.02
CA ALA A 166 -13.80 -2.48 0.06
C ALA A 166 -14.47 -2.50 -1.32
N LEU A 167 -14.92 -3.68 -1.77
CA LEU A 167 -15.66 -3.79 -3.02
C LEU A 167 -16.98 -2.99 -2.97
N GLU A 168 -17.73 -3.11 -1.87
CA GLU A 168 -18.98 -2.37 -1.64
C GLU A 168 -18.77 -0.85 -1.57
N ALA A 169 -17.66 -0.41 -0.96
CA ALA A 169 -17.21 0.97 -0.95
C ALA A 169 -16.73 1.46 -2.32
N GLY A 170 -16.69 0.62 -3.36
CA GLY A 170 -16.42 1.01 -4.74
C GLY A 170 -14.95 1.08 -5.12
N PHE A 171 -14.06 0.46 -4.34
CA PHE A 171 -12.66 0.28 -4.71
C PHE A 171 -12.51 -0.71 -5.88
N SER A 172 -11.53 -0.47 -6.74
CA SER A 172 -11.26 -1.31 -7.92
C SER A 172 -9.87 -1.96 -7.91
N VAL A 173 -9.05 -1.67 -6.91
CA VAL A 173 -7.79 -2.37 -6.61
C VAL A 173 -7.72 -2.62 -5.11
N VAL A 174 -7.40 -3.86 -4.71
CA VAL A 174 -7.10 -4.20 -3.32
C VAL A 174 -5.62 -4.55 -3.19
N GLU A 175 -4.95 -4.03 -2.17
CA GLU A 175 -3.58 -4.38 -1.83
C GLU A 175 -3.52 -5.03 -0.44
N VAL A 176 -2.95 -6.23 -0.34
CA VAL A 176 -2.67 -6.87 0.94
C VAL A 176 -1.33 -6.38 1.48
N HIS A 177 -1.31 -5.84 2.70
CA HIS A 177 -0.09 -5.31 3.30
C HIS A 177 0.75 -6.40 4.02
N ALA A 178 1.79 -6.90 3.34
CA ALA A 178 2.76 -7.87 3.87
C ALA A 178 4.18 -7.29 3.99
N ALA A 179 4.30 -6.03 4.42
CA ALA A 179 5.57 -5.29 4.46
C ALA A 179 5.72 -4.47 5.75
N HIS A 180 6.82 -3.72 5.85
CA HIS A 180 7.08 -2.70 6.89
C HIS A 180 7.06 -3.18 8.35
N GLY A 181 7.17 -4.49 8.54
CA GLY A 181 7.18 -5.11 9.87
C GLY A 181 5.82 -5.13 10.54
N TYR A 182 4.73 -5.01 9.77
CA TYR A 182 3.37 -5.26 10.25
C TYR A 182 3.04 -6.76 10.24
N LEU A 183 1.83 -7.16 10.66
CA LEU A 183 1.53 -8.53 11.06
C LEU A 183 1.99 -9.58 10.05
N LEU A 184 1.60 -9.42 8.78
CA LEU A 184 1.95 -10.38 7.74
C LEU A 184 3.48 -10.43 7.51
N HIS A 185 4.17 -9.30 7.52
CA HIS A 185 5.65 -9.28 7.44
C HIS A 185 6.30 -9.88 8.69
N GLN A 186 5.67 -9.75 9.86
CA GLN A 186 6.18 -10.34 11.09
C GLN A 186 6.20 -11.87 10.99
N PHE A 187 5.22 -12.49 10.33
CA PHE A 187 5.23 -13.94 10.06
C PHE A 187 6.31 -14.34 9.05
N LEU A 188 6.58 -13.48 8.04
CA LEU A 188 7.63 -13.72 7.05
C LEU A 188 9.02 -13.72 7.69
N SER A 189 9.35 -12.74 8.54
CA SER A 189 10.70 -12.59 9.05
C SER A 189 10.98 -13.51 10.25
N PRO A 190 12.08 -14.29 10.24
CA PRO A 190 12.50 -15.07 11.40
C PRO A 190 12.89 -14.20 12.61
N LEU A 191 13.17 -12.91 12.42
CA LEU A 191 13.49 -11.98 13.52
C LEU A 191 12.30 -11.76 14.45
N SER A 192 11.08 -11.81 13.91
CA SER A 192 9.83 -11.64 14.65
C SER A 192 9.08 -12.94 14.86
N ASN A 193 9.29 -13.95 14.01
CA ASN A 193 8.59 -15.23 14.06
C ASN A 193 9.49 -16.35 14.59
N GLN A 194 9.35 -16.65 15.87
CA GLN A 194 10.03 -17.74 16.59
C GLN A 194 9.07 -18.90 16.91
N ARG A 195 7.98 -19.02 16.14
CA ARG A 195 7.01 -20.12 16.31
C ARG A 195 7.63 -21.45 15.94
N ARG A 196 7.15 -22.51 16.60
CA ARG A 196 7.55 -23.91 16.37
C ARG A 196 6.41 -24.77 15.80
N ASP A 197 5.31 -24.14 15.41
CA ASP A 197 4.17 -24.78 14.77
C ASP A 197 4.24 -24.60 13.23
N GLN A 198 3.15 -24.91 12.54
CA GLN A 198 3.06 -24.82 11.08
C GLN A 198 3.16 -23.39 10.52
N TYR A 199 3.24 -22.36 11.36
CA TYR A 199 3.36 -20.97 10.96
C TYR A 199 4.75 -20.36 11.23
N GLY A 200 5.74 -21.15 11.66
CA GLY A 200 7.12 -20.66 11.84
C GLY A 200 8.22 -21.68 11.54
N GLY A 201 9.47 -21.23 11.69
CA GLY A 201 10.66 -22.00 11.36
C GLY A 201 11.00 -21.95 9.87
N SER A 202 10.54 -22.94 9.11
CA SER A 202 10.86 -23.06 7.68
C SER A 202 10.28 -21.90 6.84
N PHE A 203 10.86 -21.67 5.67
CA PHE A 203 10.32 -20.71 4.69
C PHE A 203 8.84 -20.99 4.39
N GLU A 204 8.50 -22.25 4.08
CA GLU A 204 7.11 -22.67 3.76
C GLU A 204 6.13 -22.36 4.89
N ASN A 205 6.55 -22.52 6.16
CA ASN A 205 5.71 -22.21 7.30
C ASN A 205 5.57 -20.70 7.52
N ARG A 206 6.66 -19.94 7.37
CA ARG A 206 6.66 -18.47 7.56
C ARG A 206 5.79 -17.75 6.53
N ILE A 207 5.78 -18.23 5.28
CA ILE A 207 4.94 -17.63 4.23
C ILE A 207 3.47 -18.03 4.31
N ARG A 208 3.14 -19.09 5.06
CA ARG A 208 1.82 -19.72 5.07
C ARG A 208 0.68 -18.72 5.29
N LEU A 209 0.78 -17.87 6.31
CA LEU A 209 -0.27 -16.89 6.60
C LEU A 209 -0.46 -15.88 5.46
N VAL A 210 0.63 -15.43 4.82
CA VAL A 210 0.55 -14.50 3.68
C VAL A 210 -0.15 -15.15 2.51
N LEU A 211 0.13 -16.43 2.22
CA LEU A 211 -0.55 -17.19 1.18
C LEU A 211 -2.03 -17.41 1.51
N GLU A 212 -2.35 -17.83 2.75
CA GLU A 212 -3.73 -18.05 3.22
C GLU A 212 -4.57 -16.78 3.13
N VAL A 213 -4.06 -15.63 3.60
CA VAL A 213 -4.74 -14.33 3.47
C VAL A 213 -4.93 -13.95 2.01
N THR A 214 -3.89 -14.09 1.20
CA THR A 214 -3.95 -13.69 -0.22
C THR A 214 -4.95 -14.54 -0.99
N GLU A 215 -4.94 -15.86 -0.79
CA GLU A 215 -5.87 -16.80 -1.41
C GLU A 215 -7.32 -16.50 -0.98
N ALA A 216 -7.54 -16.27 0.32
CA ALA A 216 -8.86 -15.96 0.84
C ALA A 216 -9.41 -14.62 0.32
N VAL A 217 -8.59 -13.57 0.27
CA VAL A 217 -8.96 -12.28 -0.33
C VAL A 217 -9.22 -12.45 -1.83
N ARG A 218 -8.37 -13.19 -2.55
CA ARG A 218 -8.56 -13.45 -3.98
C ARG A 218 -9.86 -14.17 -4.27
N GLY A 219 -10.30 -15.08 -3.38
CA GLY A 219 -11.55 -15.83 -3.50
C GLY A 219 -12.81 -14.98 -3.39
N VAL A 220 -12.74 -13.79 -2.77
CA VAL A 220 -13.89 -12.87 -2.65
C VAL A 220 -13.77 -11.62 -3.51
N TRP A 221 -12.56 -11.28 -3.95
CA TRP A 221 -12.30 -10.16 -4.86
C TRP A 221 -12.66 -10.55 -6.31
N PRO A 222 -13.35 -9.71 -7.10
CA PRO A 222 -13.73 -10.03 -8.48
C PRO A 222 -12.53 -10.31 -9.38
N GLN A 223 -12.63 -11.36 -10.21
CA GLN A 223 -11.50 -11.85 -11.03
C GLN A 223 -11.07 -10.87 -12.12
N GLU A 224 -11.92 -9.93 -12.49
CA GLU A 224 -11.66 -8.85 -13.43
C GLU A 224 -10.89 -7.68 -12.79
N LEU A 225 -10.84 -7.60 -11.46
CA LEU A 225 -10.19 -6.52 -10.71
C LEU A 225 -8.80 -6.93 -10.20
N PRO A 226 -7.81 -6.02 -10.26
CA PRO A 226 -6.47 -6.32 -9.78
C PRO A 226 -6.40 -6.55 -8.27
N LEU A 227 -5.55 -7.50 -7.87
CA LEU A 227 -5.14 -7.74 -6.50
C LEU A 227 -3.62 -7.58 -6.39
N PHE A 228 -3.18 -6.71 -5.49
CA PHE A 228 -1.78 -6.41 -5.24
C PHE A 228 -1.36 -7.00 -3.89
N VAL A 229 -0.06 -7.24 -3.74
CA VAL A 229 0.55 -7.54 -2.44
C VAL A 229 1.77 -6.65 -2.28
N ARG A 230 1.82 -5.90 -1.17
CA ARG A 230 2.99 -5.12 -0.81
C ARG A 230 3.94 -5.93 0.04
N VAL A 231 5.21 -5.99 -0.34
CA VAL A 231 6.25 -6.76 0.35
C VAL A 231 7.46 -5.88 0.69
N SER A 232 8.12 -6.17 1.81
CA SER A 232 9.46 -5.68 2.08
C SER A 232 10.45 -6.65 1.43
N ALA A 233 11.26 -6.18 0.48
CA ALA A 233 12.20 -7.04 -0.24
C ALA A 233 13.34 -7.59 0.62
N THR A 234 13.62 -6.93 1.74
CA THR A 234 14.65 -7.33 2.70
C THR A 234 14.42 -6.61 4.02
N ASP A 235 14.81 -7.24 5.12
CA ASP A 235 14.88 -6.63 6.45
C ASP A 235 16.12 -5.74 6.65
N TRP A 236 17.09 -5.78 5.72
CA TRP A 236 18.38 -5.06 5.80
C TRP A 236 19.29 -5.48 6.95
N VAL A 237 19.07 -6.65 7.53
CA VAL A 237 19.93 -7.23 8.57
C VAL A 237 20.23 -8.69 8.23
N GLU A 238 21.36 -9.19 8.76
CA GLU A 238 21.70 -10.61 8.69
C GLU A 238 20.62 -11.45 9.38
N ASP A 239 20.45 -12.69 8.90
CA ASP A 239 19.42 -13.64 9.34
C ASP A 239 17.97 -13.15 9.24
N GLY A 240 17.71 -12.00 8.62
CA GLY A 240 16.37 -11.50 8.34
C GLY A 240 15.76 -12.01 7.03
N TRP A 241 14.56 -11.52 6.72
CA TRP A 241 13.94 -11.71 5.41
C TRP A 241 14.82 -11.11 4.30
N ASN A 242 14.97 -11.82 3.19
CA ASN A 242 15.91 -11.44 2.15
C ASN A 242 15.30 -11.41 0.73
N PRO A 243 16.03 -10.88 -0.27
CA PRO A 243 15.52 -10.75 -1.63
C PRO A 243 15.23 -12.08 -2.33
N ASP A 244 15.96 -13.15 -2.02
CA ASP A 244 15.73 -14.47 -2.63
C ASP A 244 14.37 -15.03 -2.18
N GLU A 245 14.09 -14.92 -0.88
CA GLU A 245 12.81 -15.29 -0.30
C GLU A 245 11.66 -14.43 -0.85
N THR A 246 11.89 -13.14 -1.10
CA THR A 246 10.91 -12.25 -1.73
C THR A 246 10.57 -12.69 -3.15
N VAL A 247 11.57 -13.05 -3.95
CA VAL A 247 11.36 -13.57 -5.31
C VAL A 247 10.54 -14.87 -5.26
N GLU A 248 10.86 -15.77 -4.34
CA GLU A 248 10.15 -17.04 -4.21
C GLU A 248 8.70 -16.86 -3.74
N LEU A 249 8.47 -15.99 -2.74
CA LEU A 249 7.14 -15.59 -2.31
C LEU A 249 6.35 -14.99 -3.48
N ALA A 250 6.95 -14.10 -4.27
CA ALA A 250 6.31 -13.50 -5.44
C ALA A 250 5.88 -14.54 -6.48
N ARG A 251 6.65 -15.62 -6.68
CA ARG A 251 6.24 -16.73 -7.57
C ARG A 251 5.00 -17.44 -7.03
N ARG A 252 4.94 -17.72 -5.73
CA ARG A 252 3.77 -18.35 -5.09
C ARG A 252 2.54 -17.45 -5.15
N LEU A 253 2.72 -16.16 -4.86
CA LEU A 253 1.66 -15.15 -4.96
C LEU A 253 1.12 -15.01 -6.38
N LYS A 254 1.99 -15.00 -7.40
CA LYS A 254 1.57 -15.03 -8.81
C LYS A 254 0.67 -16.23 -9.12
N ALA A 255 1.02 -17.42 -8.62
CA ALA A 255 0.23 -18.63 -8.82
C ALA A 255 -1.16 -18.55 -8.16
N LEU A 256 -1.30 -17.77 -7.08
CA LEU A 256 -2.58 -17.46 -6.43
C LEU A 256 -3.37 -16.35 -7.14
N GLY A 257 -2.89 -15.81 -8.27
CA GLY A 257 -3.59 -14.77 -9.00
C GLY A 257 -3.36 -13.34 -8.49
N VAL A 258 -2.23 -13.09 -7.82
CA VAL A 258 -1.74 -11.72 -7.59
C VAL A 258 -1.28 -11.12 -8.92
N ASP A 259 -1.66 -9.86 -9.16
CA ASP A 259 -1.41 -9.17 -10.43
C ASP A 259 -0.14 -8.33 -10.41
N LEU A 260 0.20 -7.76 -9.26
CA LEU A 260 1.35 -6.89 -9.09
C LEU A 260 1.90 -6.98 -7.66
N ILE A 261 3.23 -7.00 -7.55
CA ILE A 261 3.93 -6.89 -6.26
C ILE A 261 4.40 -5.45 -6.06
N ASP A 262 3.90 -4.77 -5.03
CA ASP A 262 4.42 -3.45 -4.61
C ASP A 262 5.67 -3.68 -3.76
N VAL A 263 6.84 -3.31 -4.29
CA VAL A 263 8.12 -3.66 -3.71
C VAL A 263 8.67 -2.50 -2.89
N SER A 264 8.67 -2.68 -1.58
CA SER A 264 9.32 -1.81 -0.60
C SER A 264 10.43 -2.57 0.14
N SER A 265 10.79 -2.18 1.38
CA SER A 265 11.84 -2.81 2.17
C SER A 265 11.78 -2.39 3.64
N GLY A 266 12.43 -3.16 4.51
CA GLY A 266 12.64 -2.84 5.92
C GLY A 266 11.38 -2.84 6.79
N GLY A 267 11.53 -2.27 7.98
CA GLY A 267 10.46 -2.02 8.95
C GLY A 267 10.27 -3.07 10.04
N THR A 268 10.88 -4.25 9.91
CA THR A 268 10.86 -5.32 10.94
C THR A 268 11.91 -5.13 12.02
N ALA A 269 13.14 -4.74 11.65
CA ALA A 269 14.26 -4.58 12.56
C ALA A 269 14.48 -3.10 12.90
N ALA A 270 14.52 -2.77 14.19
CA ALA A 270 14.72 -1.39 14.66
C ALA A 270 16.17 -0.88 14.45
N ASN A 271 17.13 -1.79 14.34
CA ASN A 271 18.57 -1.51 14.17
C ASN A 271 19.06 -1.64 12.72
N ALA A 272 18.16 -1.72 11.74
CA ALA A 272 18.52 -1.87 10.33
C ALA A 272 19.22 -0.61 9.78
N GLU A 273 20.38 -0.78 9.17
CA GLU A 273 21.08 0.28 8.44
C GLU A 273 20.66 0.27 6.97
N ILE A 274 19.76 1.18 6.60
CA ILE A 274 19.20 1.23 5.25
C ILE A 274 19.98 2.25 4.41
N PRO A 275 20.60 1.85 3.28
CA PRO A 275 21.30 2.76 2.39
C PRO A 275 20.28 3.58 1.57
N VAL A 276 19.70 4.60 2.20
CA VAL A 276 18.69 5.45 1.59
C VAL A 276 19.29 6.37 0.51
N GLY A 277 18.55 6.54 -0.58
CA GLY A 277 18.91 7.40 -1.70
C GLY A 277 17.88 7.30 -2.83
N PRO A 278 17.99 8.12 -3.89
CA PRO A 278 17.06 8.09 -5.00
C PRO A 278 16.93 6.68 -5.61
N GLY A 279 15.72 6.12 -5.61
CA GLY A 279 15.45 4.82 -6.22
C GLY A 279 16.11 3.61 -5.53
N TYR A 280 16.52 3.72 -4.25
CA TYR A 280 17.28 2.66 -3.57
C TYR A 280 16.61 1.27 -3.54
N GLN A 281 15.30 1.19 -3.80
CA GLN A 281 14.54 -0.06 -3.83
C GLN A 281 14.33 -0.63 -5.25
N THR A 282 14.64 0.12 -6.32
CA THR A 282 14.26 -0.28 -7.69
C THR A 282 14.93 -1.57 -8.15
N ARG A 283 16.15 -1.84 -7.69
CA ARG A 283 16.85 -3.11 -7.94
C ARG A 283 16.07 -4.33 -7.45
N PHE A 284 15.32 -4.20 -6.35
CA PHE A 284 14.50 -5.30 -5.82
C PHE A 284 13.25 -5.49 -6.67
N ALA A 285 12.61 -4.38 -7.08
CA ALA A 285 11.47 -4.42 -7.99
C ALA A 285 11.83 -5.04 -9.33
N GLU A 286 13.01 -4.69 -9.87
CA GLU A 286 13.53 -5.25 -11.11
C GLU A 286 13.78 -6.74 -10.97
N ARG A 287 14.40 -7.16 -9.86
CA ARG A 287 14.72 -8.56 -9.58
C ARG A 287 13.45 -9.41 -9.47
N VAL A 288 12.47 -9.00 -8.67
CA VAL A 288 11.17 -9.68 -8.56
C VAL A 288 10.49 -9.77 -9.92
N ARG A 289 10.47 -8.68 -10.69
CA ARG A 289 9.88 -8.64 -12.02
C ARG A 289 10.50 -9.66 -12.96
N LYS A 290 11.83 -9.72 -13.01
CA LYS A 290 12.58 -10.62 -13.90
C LYS A 290 12.47 -12.08 -13.46
N GLU A 291 12.72 -12.36 -12.19
CA GLU A 291 12.90 -13.73 -11.68
C GLU A 291 11.58 -14.42 -11.27
N ALA A 292 10.55 -13.66 -10.86
CA ALA A 292 9.21 -14.18 -10.59
C ALA A 292 8.23 -13.98 -11.76
N CYS A 293 8.65 -13.22 -12.78
CA CYS A 293 7.85 -12.94 -13.98
C CYS A 293 6.45 -12.37 -13.66
N ILE A 294 6.36 -11.49 -12.66
CA ILE A 294 5.14 -10.79 -12.25
C ILE A 294 5.34 -9.28 -12.43
N ALA A 295 4.26 -8.52 -12.67
CA ALA A 295 4.37 -7.07 -12.71
C ALA A 295 4.80 -6.53 -11.34
N THR A 296 5.55 -5.43 -11.33
CA THR A 296 6.01 -4.81 -10.08
C THR A 296 5.72 -3.32 -10.04
N GLY A 297 5.38 -2.85 -8.85
CA GLY A 297 5.42 -1.45 -8.46
C GLY A 297 6.70 -1.18 -7.68
N THR A 298 7.22 0.04 -7.77
CA THR A 298 8.34 0.45 -6.92
C THR A 298 8.07 1.79 -6.27
N VAL A 299 8.62 1.94 -5.07
CA VAL A 299 8.64 3.17 -4.27
C VAL A 299 10.09 3.46 -3.86
N GLY A 300 10.34 4.62 -3.23
CA GLY A 300 11.62 4.90 -2.57
C GLY A 300 12.36 6.10 -3.17
N MET A 301 12.08 7.28 -2.61
CA MET A 301 12.74 8.54 -2.98
C MET A 301 12.74 8.78 -4.49
N ILE A 302 11.58 8.59 -5.11
CA ILE A 302 11.32 9.00 -6.49
C ILE A 302 10.67 10.38 -6.40
N THR A 303 11.35 11.40 -6.92
CA THR A 303 10.87 12.80 -6.87
C THR A 303 10.84 13.45 -8.24
N GLU A 304 11.74 13.06 -9.15
CA GLU A 304 11.86 13.69 -10.46
C GLU A 304 11.10 12.92 -11.55
N PRO A 305 10.37 13.60 -12.47
CA PRO A 305 9.69 12.94 -13.59
C PRO A 305 10.65 12.11 -14.46
N ALA A 306 11.85 12.62 -14.70
CA ALA A 306 12.90 11.91 -15.46
C ALA A 306 13.37 10.62 -14.76
N GLN A 307 13.43 10.60 -13.43
CA GLN A 307 13.76 9.41 -12.64
C GLN A 307 12.66 8.35 -12.80
N ALA A 308 11.40 8.75 -12.66
CA ALA A 308 10.25 7.86 -12.83
C ALA A 308 10.18 7.26 -14.25
N GLU A 309 10.37 8.10 -15.28
CA GLU A 309 10.42 7.66 -16.68
C GLU A 309 11.60 6.69 -16.92
N HIS A 310 12.78 6.97 -16.36
CA HIS A 310 13.95 6.10 -16.49
C HIS A 310 13.70 4.71 -15.92
N ILE A 311 13.10 4.61 -14.73
CA ILE A 311 12.75 3.34 -14.06
C ILE A 311 11.86 2.49 -14.97
N LEU A 312 10.84 3.10 -15.59
CA LEU A 312 9.93 2.41 -16.50
C LEU A 312 10.64 2.01 -17.80
N ARG A 313 11.41 2.91 -18.42
CA ARG A 313 12.11 2.66 -19.70
C ARG A 313 13.16 1.57 -19.61
N THR A 314 13.81 1.44 -18.46
CA THR A 314 14.80 0.39 -18.21
C THR A 314 14.17 -0.92 -17.71
N GLY A 315 12.85 -0.97 -17.56
CA GLY A 315 12.12 -2.17 -17.17
C GLY A 315 12.34 -2.57 -15.70
N GLN A 316 12.71 -1.62 -14.84
CA GLN A 316 12.88 -1.85 -13.39
C GLN A 316 11.54 -2.03 -12.67
N ALA A 317 10.47 -1.39 -13.15
CA ALA A 317 9.11 -1.57 -12.65
C ALA A 317 8.07 -1.34 -13.76
N ASN A 318 6.82 -1.73 -13.48
CA ASN A 318 5.67 -1.49 -14.34
C ASN A 318 4.85 -0.25 -13.91
N LEU A 319 4.89 0.08 -12.62
CA LEU A 319 4.14 1.16 -11.98
C LEU A 319 5.05 1.94 -11.01
N ILE A 320 4.91 3.26 -10.97
CA ILE A 320 5.66 4.14 -10.07
C ILE A 320 4.76 4.59 -8.94
N LEU A 321 5.10 4.21 -7.71
CA LEU A 321 4.37 4.62 -6.52
C LEU A 321 5.09 5.79 -5.84
N LEU A 322 4.40 6.92 -5.75
CA LEU A 322 4.89 8.14 -5.12
C LEU A 322 4.19 8.34 -3.77
N ALA A 323 4.98 8.67 -2.75
CA ALA A 323 4.48 8.93 -1.41
C ALA A 323 4.68 10.40 -1.03
N ARG A 324 5.76 10.70 -0.30
CA ARG A 324 6.09 12.05 0.23
C ARG A 324 6.03 13.17 -0.81
N GLU A 325 6.37 12.88 -2.07
CA GLU A 325 6.32 13.89 -3.12
C GLU A 325 4.88 14.37 -3.36
N LEU A 326 3.92 13.45 -3.41
CA LEU A 326 2.50 13.79 -3.53
C LEU A 326 1.90 14.40 -2.25
N LEU A 327 2.60 14.39 -1.12
CA LEU A 327 2.23 15.19 0.06
C LEU A 327 2.59 16.67 -0.13
N ARG A 328 3.72 16.95 -0.78
CA ARG A 328 4.23 18.30 -1.01
C ARG A 328 3.60 18.94 -2.24
N ASP A 329 3.44 18.15 -3.28
CA ASP A 329 2.88 18.55 -4.56
C ASP A 329 1.81 17.52 -5.01
N PRO A 330 0.53 17.74 -4.68
CA PRO A 330 -0.52 16.82 -5.09
C PRO A 330 -0.72 16.78 -6.61
N TYR A 331 -0.24 17.80 -7.35
CA TYR A 331 -0.42 17.94 -8.80
C TYR A 331 0.84 17.57 -9.57
N TRP A 332 1.80 16.92 -8.91
CA TRP A 332 3.02 16.39 -9.50
C TRP A 332 2.79 15.63 -10.83
N PRO A 333 1.75 14.78 -11.01
CA PRO A 333 1.53 14.12 -12.30
C PRO A 333 1.26 15.08 -13.46
N LEU A 334 0.61 16.22 -13.19
CA LEU A 334 0.38 17.26 -14.19
C LEU A 334 1.68 17.99 -14.54
N HIS A 335 2.48 18.36 -13.54
CA HIS A 335 3.80 18.98 -13.74
C HIS A 335 4.77 18.03 -14.47
N ALA A 336 4.73 16.73 -14.15
CA ALA A 336 5.52 15.70 -14.81
C ALA A 336 5.22 15.59 -16.31
N ASP A 337 3.98 15.85 -16.75
CA ASP A 337 3.68 15.92 -18.18
C ASP A 337 4.37 17.10 -18.85
N ASP A 338 4.33 18.29 -18.25
CA ASP A 338 5.04 19.46 -18.78
C ASP A 338 6.55 19.21 -18.90
N ASP A 339 7.18 18.61 -17.89
CA ASP A 339 8.60 18.26 -17.90
C ASP A 339 8.97 17.17 -18.92
N LEU A 340 8.05 16.25 -19.21
CA LEU A 340 8.26 15.13 -20.14
C LEU A 340 7.77 15.42 -21.57
N GLY A 341 7.52 16.70 -21.90
CA GLY A 341 7.24 17.17 -23.25
C GLY A 341 5.79 17.59 -23.52
N GLY A 342 4.95 17.61 -22.48
CA GLY A 342 3.79 18.48 -22.31
C GLY A 342 2.57 18.21 -23.18
N LYS A 343 2.11 16.95 -23.33
CA LYS A 343 1.02 16.64 -24.30
C LYS A 343 0.05 15.54 -23.91
N LYS A 344 0.19 14.88 -22.75
CA LYS A 344 -0.57 13.65 -22.44
C LYS A 344 -1.52 13.76 -21.26
N ALA A 345 -1.24 14.59 -20.27
CA ALA A 345 -2.10 14.73 -19.09
C ALA A 345 -3.31 15.60 -19.39
N THR A 346 -4.49 15.13 -18.97
CA THR A 346 -5.74 15.88 -19.03
C THR A 346 -5.90 16.67 -17.74
N TRP A 347 -5.74 17.99 -17.85
CA TRP A 347 -6.03 18.91 -16.75
C TRP A 347 -7.54 18.99 -16.50
N PRO A 348 -7.99 19.14 -15.24
CA PRO A 348 -9.37 19.53 -14.97
C PRO A 348 -9.73 20.81 -15.75
N ALA A 349 -10.92 20.86 -16.34
CA ALA A 349 -11.37 22.01 -17.14
C ALA A 349 -11.24 23.34 -16.38
N GLN A 350 -11.54 23.31 -15.08
CA GLN A 350 -11.47 24.44 -14.16
C GLN A 350 -10.04 24.99 -13.99
N TYR A 351 -9.01 24.20 -14.28
CA TYR A 351 -7.60 24.56 -14.10
C TYR A 351 -6.86 24.83 -15.40
N GLN A 352 -7.50 24.77 -16.56
CA GLN A 352 -6.82 24.97 -17.84
C GLN A 352 -6.11 26.33 -17.95
N ARG A 353 -6.65 27.38 -17.29
CA ARG A 353 -6.03 28.72 -17.22
C ARG A 353 -4.71 28.77 -16.43
N ALA A 354 -4.38 27.71 -15.69
CA ALA A 354 -3.09 27.58 -15.01
C ALA A 354 -2.04 26.88 -15.88
N THR A 355 -2.42 26.32 -17.03
CA THR A 355 -1.49 25.60 -17.90
C THR A 355 -0.73 26.54 -18.82
N HIS A 356 0.49 26.17 -19.20
CA HIS A 356 1.28 26.87 -20.21
C HIS A 356 0.83 26.56 -21.65
N ARG A 357 -0.33 25.92 -21.84
CA ARG A 357 -0.81 25.42 -23.14
C ARG A 357 -1.95 26.27 -23.68
N ASP A 358 -1.83 26.67 -24.94
CA ASP A 358 -2.95 27.19 -25.72
C ASP A 358 -3.79 26.00 -26.24
N GLN A 359 -4.58 25.36 -25.37
CA GLN A 359 -5.57 24.36 -25.79
C GLN A 359 -6.97 25.00 -25.78
N PRO A 360 -7.70 25.02 -26.92
CA PRO A 360 -9.11 25.41 -26.92
C PRO A 360 -9.92 24.39 -26.12
N ILE A 361 -10.79 24.86 -25.23
CA ILE A 361 -11.75 24.01 -24.49
C ILE A 361 -12.77 23.49 -25.51
N HIS A 362 -12.85 22.17 -25.68
CA HIS A 362 -14.02 21.57 -26.32
C HIS A 362 -15.05 21.20 -25.25
N GLU A 363 -16.34 21.26 -25.58
CA GLU A 363 -17.41 20.82 -24.66
C GLU A 363 -17.21 19.36 -24.22
N SER A 364 -16.57 18.53 -25.05
CA SER A 364 -16.18 17.16 -24.71
C SER A 364 -15.11 17.04 -23.61
N ASP A 365 -14.37 18.11 -23.33
CA ASP A 365 -13.35 18.16 -22.27
C ASP A 365 -13.94 18.58 -20.91
N LEU A 366 -15.18 19.07 -20.92
CA LEU A 366 -15.94 19.36 -19.72
C LEU A 366 -16.45 18.03 -19.15
N ARG A 367 -15.91 17.63 -17.99
CA ARG A 367 -16.42 16.48 -17.25
C ARG A 367 -17.74 16.89 -16.59
N ASP A 368 -18.79 16.08 -16.77
CA ASP A 368 -20.13 16.26 -16.19
C ASP A 368 -20.10 16.38 -14.65
#